data_AF-A0A6G0XN72-F1
#
_entry.id   AF-A0A6G0XN72-F1
#
_cell.length_a   1.000
_cell.length_b   1.000
_cell.length_c   1.000
_cell.angle_alpha   90.00
_cell.angle_beta   90.00
_cell.angle_gamma   90.00
#
_symmetry.space_group_name_H-M   'P 1'
#
loop_
_entity.id
_entity.type
_entity.pdbx_description
1 polymer ?
#
loop_
_entity_poly.entity_id
_entity_poly.type
_entity_poly.pdbx_seq_one_letter_code
_entity_poly.pdbx_strand_id
1 'polypeptide(L)'
;MLAGQPPFCDDDPMGIYQQILSGKINFPRYFDRNAKALIKRLLTADLTKRYGCLKNGVEDVKKHKFFSGCDWDAMLARKGTAPIIPKVVTPNDTSNFDPYPDSNEEAPVPVYNGKDPFCEF
;
A
#
# COMPACT_ATOMS: atom_id res chain seq x y z
N MET A 1 4.97 2.11 6.63
CA MET A 1 6.16 2.72 5.98
C MET A 1 6.82 3.79 6.85
N LEU A 2 6.27 5.01 7.01
CA LEU A 2 6.95 6.08 7.76
C LEU A 2 7.03 5.90 9.29
N ALA A 3 6.05 5.23 9.89
CA ALA A 3 6.03 4.96 11.33
C ALA A 3 6.31 3.49 11.69
N GLY A 4 6.52 2.62 10.70
CA GLY A 4 6.67 1.17 10.92
C GLY A 4 5.39 0.40 11.29
N GLN A 5 4.30 1.08 11.64
CA GLN A 5 3.02 0.47 12.03
C GLN A 5 1.81 1.09 11.30
N PRO A 6 0.67 0.39 11.20
CA PRO A 6 -0.59 0.96 10.71
C PRO A 6 -1.09 2.11 11.61
N PRO A 7 -1.91 3.05 11.08
CA PRO A 7 -2.47 4.16 11.86
C PRO A 7 -3.62 3.75 12.79
N PHE A 8 -4.26 2.61 12.53
CA PHE A 8 -5.32 2.02 13.35
C PHE A 8 -4.93 0.57 13.64
N CYS A 9 -4.75 0.25 14.92
CA CYS A 9 -4.28 -1.05 15.39
C CYS A 9 -5.01 -1.37 16.69
N ASP A 10 -5.50 -2.60 16.78
CA ASP A 10 -6.14 -3.16 17.97
C ASP A 10 -5.93 -4.67 17.94
N ASP A 11 -6.08 -5.33 19.09
CA ASP A 11 -5.99 -6.79 19.19
C ASP A 11 -7.26 -7.46 18.65
N ASP A 12 -8.41 -6.77 18.74
CA ASP A 12 -9.69 -7.25 18.22
C ASP A 12 -10.09 -6.49 16.94
N PRO A 13 -10.54 -7.20 15.88
CA PRO A 13 -10.99 -6.56 14.64
C PRO A 13 -12.07 -5.50 14.84
N MET A 14 -12.97 -5.66 15.81
CA MET A 14 -13.99 -4.65 16.10
C MET A 14 -13.36 -3.37 16.64
N GLY A 15 -12.33 -3.48 17.48
CA GLY A 15 -11.53 -2.35 17.96
C GLY A 15 -10.92 -1.56 16.79
N ILE A 16 -10.35 -2.26 15.81
CA ILE A 16 -9.82 -1.64 14.58
C ILE A 16 -10.91 -0.85 13.85
N TYR A 17 -12.11 -1.43 13.67
CA TYR A 17 -13.23 -0.74 13.01
C TYR A 17 -13.67 0.51 13.77
N GLN A 18 -13.78 0.44 15.09
CA GLN A 18 -14.14 1.59 15.91
C GLN A 18 -13.10 2.72 15.79
N GLN A 19 -11.81 2.39 15.75
CA GLN A 19 -10.75 3.36 15.54
C GLN A 19 -10.84 4.02 14.15
N ILE A 20 -11.06 3.22 13.09
CA ILE A 20 -11.26 3.73 11.72
C ILE A 20 -12.45 4.69 11.67
N LEU A 21 -13.59 4.32 12.25
CA LEU A 21 -14.80 5.15 12.29
C LEU A 21 -14.58 6.44 13.09
N SER A 22 -13.78 6.38 14.17
CA SER A 22 -13.43 7.57 14.94
C SER A 22 -12.57 8.58 14.15
N GLY A 23 -11.79 8.09 13.17
CA GLY A 23 -10.90 8.89 12.34
C GLY A 23 -9.75 9.57 13.10
N LYS A 24 -9.50 9.19 14.37
CA LYS A 24 -8.45 9.78 15.20
C LYS A 24 -7.11 9.10 14.92
N ILE A 25 -6.18 9.85 14.33
CA ILE A 25 -4.84 9.34 13.99
C ILE A 25 -3.79 10.00 14.88
N ASN A 26 -3.00 9.18 15.56
CA ASN A 26 -1.87 9.63 16.36
C ASN A 26 -0.58 9.56 15.54
N PHE A 27 0.10 10.69 15.39
CA PHE A 27 1.37 10.76 14.69
C PHE A 27 2.53 10.88 15.67
N PRO A 28 3.62 10.10 15.51
CA PRO A 28 4.84 10.27 16.28
C PRO A 28 5.44 11.68 16.15
N ARG A 29 6.22 12.11 17.16
CA ARG A 29 6.83 13.45 17.19
C ARG A 29 7.76 13.71 16.00
N TYR A 30 8.58 12.72 15.64
CA TYR A 30 9.56 12.79 14.55
C TYR A 30 8.95 12.80 13.14
N PHE A 31 7.64 12.67 13.03
CA PHE A 31 6.98 12.43 11.74
C PHE A 31 6.89 13.74 10.93
N ASP A 32 7.28 13.67 9.65
CA ASP A 32 7.36 14.84 8.75
C ASP A 32 6.04 15.62 8.66
N ARG A 33 6.14 16.96 8.61
CA ARG A 33 4.97 17.84 8.63
C ARG A 33 4.14 17.72 7.35
N ASN A 34 4.78 17.64 6.19
CA ASN A 34 4.08 17.51 4.92
C ASN A 34 3.45 16.12 4.79
N ALA A 35 4.12 15.07 5.28
CA ALA A 35 3.58 13.72 5.36
C ALA A 35 2.31 13.67 6.23
N LYS A 36 2.34 14.27 7.43
CA LYS A 36 1.16 14.39 8.31
C LYS A 36 -0.02 15.03 7.59
N ALA A 37 0.24 16.15 6.89
CA ALA A 37 -0.80 16.89 6.18
C ALA A 37 -1.42 16.06 5.05
N LEU A 38 -0.60 15.36 4.26
CA LEU A 38 -1.06 14.47 3.21
C LEU A 38 -1.91 13.32 3.76
N ILE A 39 -1.41 12.63 4.78
CA ILE A 39 -2.09 11.47 5.38
C ILE A 39 -3.46 11.87 5.92
N LYS A 40 -3.57 13.02 6.60
CA LYS A 40 -4.86 13.52 7.08
C LYS A 40 -5.86 13.76 5.94
N ARG A 41 -5.40 14.25 4.78
CA ARG A 41 -6.27 14.46 3.60
C ARG A 41 -6.70 13.14 2.95
N LEU A 42 -5.82 12.15 2.92
CA LEU A 42 -6.13 10.82 2.39
C LEU A 42 -7.05 10.01 3.31
N LEU A 43 -6.84 10.09 4.63
CA LEU A 43 -7.66 9.42 5.64
C LEU A 43 -8.88 10.24 6.10
N THR A 44 -9.40 11.10 5.20
CA THR A 44 -10.63 11.84 5.45
C THR A 44 -11.82 10.89 5.31
N ALA A 45 -12.67 10.79 6.35
CA ALA A 45 -13.84 9.92 6.33
C ALA A 45 -14.83 10.29 5.21
N ASP A 46 -15.11 11.59 5.06
CA ASP A 46 -15.95 12.14 4.00
C ASP A 46 -15.27 12.04 2.62
N LEU A 47 -15.82 11.19 1.75
CA LEU A 47 -15.31 10.93 0.40
C LEU A 47 -15.29 12.20 -0.46
N THR A 48 -16.23 13.13 -0.25
CA THR A 48 -16.31 14.37 -1.04
C THR A 48 -15.16 15.34 -0.75
N LYS A 49 -14.41 15.09 0.33
CA LYS A 49 -13.26 15.90 0.77
C LYS A 49 -11.94 15.14 0.71
N ARG A 50 -11.99 13.83 0.43
CA ARG A 50 -10.82 12.96 0.39
C ARG A 50 -10.01 13.25 -0.87
N TYR A 51 -8.70 13.44 -0.70
CA TYR A 51 -7.79 13.58 -1.83
C TYR A 51 -7.84 12.34 -2.73
N GLY A 52 -7.83 12.54 -4.04
CA GLY A 52 -8.08 11.48 -5.03
C GLY A 52 -9.55 11.39 -5.47
N CYS A 53 -10.50 11.85 -4.64
CA CYS A 53 -11.94 11.84 -4.93
C CYS A 53 -12.51 13.23 -5.28
N LEU A 54 -11.66 14.26 -5.28
CA LEU A 54 -12.04 15.63 -5.63
C LEU A 54 -12.07 15.83 -7.15
N LYS A 55 -12.45 17.03 -7.60
CA LYS A 55 -12.51 17.40 -9.02
C LYS A 55 -11.19 17.16 -9.78
N ASN A 56 -10.04 17.38 -9.13
CA ASN A 56 -8.74 17.17 -9.77
C ASN A 56 -8.23 15.72 -9.62
N GLY A 57 -8.97 14.86 -8.93
CA GLY A 57 -8.63 13.45 -8.72
C GLY A 57 -7.24 13.25 -8.14
N VAL A 58 -6.43 12.43 -8.81
CA VAL A 58 -5.06 12.09 -8.40
C VAL A 58 -4.10 13.29 -8.41
N GLU A 59 -4.41 14.34 -9.17
CA GLU A 59 -3.51 15.50 -9.29
C GLU A 59 -3.39 16.28 -7.98
N ASP A 60 -4.42 16.27 -7.13
CA ASP A 60 -4.35 16.86 -5.78
C ASP A 60 -3.34 16.12 -4.89
N VAL A 61 -3.14 14.82 -5.12
CA VAL A 61 -2.12 14.01 -4.42
C VAL A 61 -0.74 14.34 -4.95
N LYS A 62 -0.54 14.28 -6.27
CA LYS A 62 0.77 14.52 -6.91
C LYS A 62 1.33 15.91 -6.63
N LYS A 63 0.46 16.93 -6.59
CA LYS A 63 0.84 18.33 -6.37
C LYS A 63 1.00 18.69 -4.89
N HIS A 64 0.73 17.77 -3.97
CA HIS A 64 0.88 18.02 -2.54
C HIS A 64 2.36 18.27 -2.18
N LYS A 65 2.62 19.18 -1.24
CA LYS A 65 3.98 19.58 -0.81
C LYS A 65 4.89 18.43 -0.38
N PHE A 66 4.31 17.32 0.07
CA PHE A 66 5.05 16.10 0.42
C PHE A 66 5.82 15.53 -0.78
N PHE A 67 5.26 15.65 -1.98
CA PHE A 67 5.89 15.20 -3.22
C PHE A 67 6.59 16.35 -3.98
N SER A 68 6.88 17.46 -3.31
CA SER A 68 7.66 18.54 -3.92
C SER A 68 9.05 18.01 -4.31
N GLY A 69 9.43 18.20 -5.57
CA GLY A 69 10.68 17.66 -6.12
C GLY A 69 10.59 16.24 -6.68
N CYS A 70 9.42 15.59 -6.60
CA CYS A 70 9.20 14.32 -7.27
C CYS A 70 8.92 14.55 -8.77
N ASP A 71 9.80 14.06 -9.63
CA ASP A 71 9.58 14.03 -11.07
C ASP A 71 8.80 12.76 -11.46
N TRP A 72 7.49 12.92 -11.62
CA TRP A 72 6.58 11.83 -11.95
C TRP A 72 6.83 11.25 -13.35
N ASP A 73 7.27 12.07 -14.30
CA ASP A 73 7.54 11.64 -15.68
C ASP A 73 8.84 10.84 -15.75
N ALA A 74 9.89 11.30 -15.05
CA ALA A 74 11.13 10.55 -14.91
C ALA A 74 10.92 9.22 -14.17
N MET A 75 10.06 9.20 -13.14
CA MET A 75 9.70 7.98 -12.43
C MET A 75 8.98 6.99 -13.35
N LEU A 76 8.00 7.45 -14.13
CA LEU A 76 7.28 6.63 -15.10
C LEU A 76 8.22 6.07 -16.18
N ALA A 77 9.15 6.89 -16.66
CA ALA A 77 10.18 6.49 -17.62
C ALA A 77 11.31 5.66 -17.01
N ARG A 78 11.24 5.29 -15.72
CA ARG A 78 12.26 4.52 -14.97
C ARG A 78 13.66 5.16 -15.02
N LYS A 79 13.73 6.49 -15.07
CA LYS A 79 14.99 7.25 -15.15
C LYS A 79 15.60 7.59 -13.79
N GLY A 80 14.82 7.54 -12.71
CA GLY A 80 15.30 7.78 -11.35
C GLY A 80 15.95 6.55 -10.71
N THR A 81 16.93 6.77 -9.83
CA THR A 81 17.52 5.69 -9.02
C THR A 81 16.56 5.33 -7.87
N ALA A 82 16.29 4.03 -7.71
CA ALA A 82 15.49 3.55 -6.58
C ALA A 82 16.24 3.78 -5.25
N PRO A 83 15.54 4.16 -4.17
CA PRO A 83 16.17 4.37 -2.87
C PRO A 83 16.70 3.07 -2.25
N ILE A 84 16.15 1.92 -2.65
CA ILE A 84 16.58 0.59 -2.23
C ILE A 84 16.76 -0.24 -3.50
N ILE A 85 17.96 -0.79 -3.68
CA ILE A 85 18.29 -1.71 -4.76
C ILE A 85 18.55 -3.07 -4.10
N PRO A 86 17.65 -4.06 -4.27
CA PRO A 86 17.83 -5.39 -3.69
C PRO A 86 19.02 -6.08 -4.34
N LYS A 87 19.75 -6.87 -3.54
CA LYS A 87 20.84 -7.71 -4.05
C LYS A 87 20.23 -9.00 -4.59
N VAL A 88 20.48 -9.29 -5.86
CA VAL A 88 20.02 -10.51 -6.53
C VAL A 88 21.21 -11.08 -7.29
N VAL A 89 21.59 -12.32 -6.99
CA VAL A 89 22.79 -12.94 -7.55
C VAL A 89 22.48 -13.73 -8.82
N THR A 90 21.35 -14.43 -8.84
CA THR A 90 20.94 -15.28 -9.97
C THR A 90 19.46 -15.11 -10.29
N PRO A 91 19.00 -15.51 -11.48
CA PRO A 91 17.57 -15.46 -11.82
C PRO A 91 16.66 -16.26 -10.87
N ASN A 92 17.21 -17.25 -10.15
CA ASN A 92 16.46 -18.11 -9.22
C ASN A 92 16.76 -17.78 -7.74
N ASP A 93 17.37 -16.63 -7.46
CA ASP A 93 17.74 -16.23 -6.11
C ASP A 93 16.50 -15.81 -5.29
N THR A 94 16.20 -16.57 -4.23
CA THR A 94 15.09 -16.34 -3.30
C THR A 94 15.53 -15.70 -1.99
N SER A 95 16.77 -15.23 -1.87
CA SER A 95 17.35 -14.72 -0.61
C SER A 95 16.67 -13.49 0.00
N ASN A 96 15.88 -12.75 -0.79
CA ASN A 96 15.11 -11.60 -0.31
C ASN A 96 13.72 -11.98 0.23
N PHE A 97 13.40 -13.27 0.33
CA PHE A 97 12.13 -13.80 0.85
C PHE A 97 12.38 -14.66 2.08
N ASP A 98 11.39 -14.72 2.97
CA ASP A 98 11.43 -15.62 4.11
C ASP A 98 11.32 -17.08 3.64
N PRO A 99 12.05 -18.02 4.28
CA PRO A 99 11.89 -19.43 3.99
C PRO A 99 10.55 -19.93 4.52
N TYR A 100 9.76 -20.55 3.66
CA TYR A 100 8.55 -21.26 4.02
C TYR A 100 8.74 -22.76 3.78
N PRO A 101 8.13 -23.62 4.62
CA PRO A 101 8.15 -25.06 4.35
C PRO A 101 7.44 -25.37 3.04
N ASP A 102 7.98 -26.30 2.28
CA ASP A 102 7.31 -26.80 1.09
C ASP A 102 5.94 -27.39 1.46
N SER A 103 4.95 -27.14 0.60
CA SER A 103 3.62 -27.72 0.76
C SER A 103 3.71 -29.24 0.67
N ASN A 104 3.39 -29.92 1.77
CA ASN A 104 3.28 -31.38 1.82
C ASN A 104 1.85 -31.88 1.54
N GLU A 105 0.90 -30.95 1.36
CA GLU A 105 -0.48 -31.27 1.01
C GLU A 105 -0.56 -31.64 -0.46
N GLU A 106 -1.16 -32.79 -0.77
CA GLU A 106 -1.54 -33.11 -2.14
C GLU A 106 -2.54 -32.06 -2.61
N ALA A 107 -2.26 -31.45 -3.77
CA ALA A 107 -3.18 -30.52 -4.38
C ALA A 107 -4.56 -31.20 -4.50
N PRO A 108 -5.64 -30.54 -4.05
CA PRO A 108 -6.96 -31.12 -4.20
C PRO A 108 -7.19 -31.47 -5.66
N VAL A 109 -7.80 -32.63 -5.92
CA VAL A 109 -8.16 -33.03 -7.29
C VAL A 109 -8.89 -31.86 -7.94
N PRO A 110 -8.37 -31.31 -9.04
CA PRO A 110 -9.00 -30.17 -9.69
C PRO A 110 -10.44 -30.57 -10.03
N VAL A 111 -11.40 -29.75 -9.61
CA VAL A 111 -12.81 -29.94 -9.97
C VAL A 111 -12.95 -29.56 -11.45
N TYR A 112 -12.50 -30.45 -12.33
CA TYR A 112 -12.53 -30.25 -13.77
C TYR A 112 -13.73 -30.98 -14.36
N ASN A 113 -14.82 -30.24 -14.57
CA ASN A 113 -16.05 -30.71 -15.20
C ASN A 113 -16.01 -30.54 -16.74
N GLY A 114 -14.83 -30.38 -17.34
CA GLY A 114 -14.65 -30.13 -18.78
C GLY A 114 -14.92 -28.68 -19.22
N LYS A 115 -15.33 -27.81 -18.29
CA LYS A 115 -15.42 -26.36 -18.50
C LYS A 115 -14.40 -25.70 -17.58
N ASP A 116 -13.59 -24.80 -18.12
CA ASP A 116 -12.76 -23.96 -17.28
C ASP A 116 -13.69 -23.03 -16.47
N PRO A 117 -13.69 -23.13 -15.12
CA PRO A 117 -14.59 -22.37 -14.26
C PRO A 117 -14.33 -20.86 -14.31
N PHE A 118 -13.24 -20.41 -14.96
CA PHE A 118 -12.90 -19.01 -15.17
C PHE A 118 -13.21 -18.50 -16.57
N CYS A 119 -13.77 -19.31 -17.48
CA CYS A 119 -14.10 -18.88 -18.85
C CYS A 119 -15.19 -17.79 -18.93
N GLU A 120 -16.02 -17.64 -17.90
CA GLU A 120 -17.06 -16.61 -17.82
C GLU A 120 -16.64 -15.38 -17.00
N PHE A 121 -15.38 -15.31 -16.55
CA PHE A 121 -14.81 -14.20 -15.78
C PHE A 121 -13.78 -13.40 -16.58
#